data_AF-A0A7J2MNG6-F1
#
_entry.id   AF-A0A7J2MNG6-F1
#
_cell.length_a   1.000
_cell.length_b   1.000
_cell.length_c   1.000
_cell.angle_alpha   90.00
_cell.angle_beta   90.00
_cell.angle_gamma   90.00
#
_symmetry.space_group_name_H-M   'P 1'
#
loop_
_entity.id
_entity.type
_entity.pdbx_description
1 polymer ?
#
loop_
_entity_poly.entity_id
_entity_poly.type
_entity_poly.pdbx_seq_one_letter_code
_entity_poly.pdbx_strand_id
1 'polypeptide(L)'
;MKALIIAAGSSTRLKPLTSKCPKTLLDVGEKKIIDFILDPLISLNLEILIVTGYYGEKIKRYVKKNYNRGISFIRNPQWEEENGISVLKSEKYLKNEDK
;
A
#
# COMPACT_ATOMS: atom_id res chain seq x y z
N MET A 1 4.39 -15.86 -7.01
CA MET A 1 5.11 -14.57 -7.17
C MET A 1 4.45 -13.53 -6.27
N LYS A 2 5.24 -12.71 -5.59
CA LYS A 2 4.79 -11.73 -4.60
C LYS A 2 4.88 -10.30 -5.15
N ALA A 3 3.97 -9.44 -4.75
CA ALA A 3 3.97 -8.02 -5.06
C ALA A 3 4.03 -7.19 -3.77
N LEU A 4 4.93 -6.21 -3.75
CA LEU A 4 5.10 -5.26 -2.66
C LEU A 4 4.61 -3.87 -3.10
N ILE A 5 3.69 -3.29 -2.34
CA ILE A 5 3.21 -1.91 -2.57
C ILE A 5 3.66 -1.04 -1.40
N ILE A 6 4.45 0.01 -1.69
CA ILE A 6 4.85 1.01 -0.70
C ILE A 6 3.82 2.14 -0.68
N ALA A 7 3.06 2.20 0.41
CA ALA A 7 1.99 3.17 0.63
C ALA A 7 2.15 3.86 2.00
N ALA A 8 3.39 4.13 2.41
CA ALA A 8 3.73 4.67 3.72
C ALA A 8 3.86 6.20 3.79
N GLY A 9 4.24 6.86 2.69
CA GLY A 9 4.59 8.29 2.70
C GLY A 9 3.41 9.26 2.75
N SER A 10 3.69 10.49 3.22
CA SER A 10 2.70 11.56 3.38
C SER A 10 2.36 12.35 2.12
N SER A 11 3.10 12.16 1.02
CA SER A 11 2.83 12.79 -0.29
C SER A 11 2.68 14.33 -0.23
N THR A 12 3.62 15.00 0.44
CA THR A 12 3.59 16.45 0.73
C THR A 12 3.50 17.34 -0.50
N ARG A 13 4.11 16.93 -1.62
CA ARG A 13 4.08 17.66 -2.91
C ARG A 13 2.67 17.85 -3.49
N LEU A 14 1.70 17.04 -3.06
CA LEU A 14 0.31 17.11 -3.53
C LEU A 14 -0.62 17.83 -2.54
N LYS A 15 -0.08 18.51 -1.52
CA LYS A 15 -0.91 19.37 -0.68
C LYS A 15 -1.55 20.48 -1.53
N PRO A 16 -2.82 20.86 -1.26
CA PRO A 16 -3.63 20.47 -0.09
C PRO A 16 -4.40 19.15 -0.22
N LEU A 17 -4.39 18.49 -1.38
CA LEU A 17 -5.18 17.27 -1.64
C LEU A 17 -4.84 16.14 -0.64
N THR A 18 -3.59 16.05 -0.24
CA THR A 18 -3.10 14.99 0.66
C THR A 18 -3.15 15.35 2.15
N SER A 19 -3.65 16.53 2.52
CA SER A 19 -3.69 16.99 3.91
C SER A 19 -4.63 16.18 4.81
N LYS A 20 -5.66 15.54 4.23
CA LYS A 20 -6.64 14.70 4.95
C LYS A 20 -6.82 13.31 4.35
N CYS A 21 -6.08 12.98 3.28
CA CYS A 21 -6.21 11.73 2.54
C CYS A 21 -4.84 11.29 2.03
N PRO A 22 -4.42 10.01 2.16
CA PRO A 22 -3.18 9.56 1.52
C PRO A 22 -3.33 9.62 -0.01
N LYS A 23 -2.24 9.88 -0.74
CA LYS A 23 -2.25 9.93 -2.21
C LYS A 23 -2.90 8.68 -2.82
N THR A 24 -2.62 7.51 -2.25
CA THR A 24 -3.16 6.22 -2.70
C THR A 24 -4.69 6.17 -2.74
N LEU A 25 -5.39 7.02 -1.98
CA LEU A 25 -6.85 7.09 -1.94
C LEU A 25 -7.42 8.36 -2.61
N LEU A 26 -6.62 9.08 -3.41
CA LEU A 26 -7.13 10.12 -4.29
C LEU A 26 -7.85 9.50 -5.48
N ASP A 27 -8.92 10.16 -5.93
CA ASP A 27 -9.69 9.78 -7.12
C ASP A 27 -8.94 10.12 -8.41
N VAL A 28 -9.02 9.22 -9.37
CA VAL A 28 -8.60 9.40 -10.76
C VAL A 28 -9.72 8.82 -11.63
N GLY A 29 -10.60 9.69 -12.10
CA GLY A 29 -11.88 9.27 -12.70
C GLY A 29 -12.75 8.57 -11.65
N GLU A 30 -13.21 7.38 -11.97
CA GLU A 30 -14.10 6.58 -11.11
C GLU A 30 -13.37 5.68 -10.11
N LYS A 31 -12.03 5.65 -10.15
CA LYS A 31 -11.20 4.76 -9.33
C LYS A 31 -10.24 5.53 -8.44
N LYS A 32 -9.83 4.91 -7.33
CA LYS A 32 -8.72 5.40 -6.51
C LYS A 32 -7.39 5.01 -7.13
N ILE A 33 -6.34 5.79 -6.87
CA ILE A 33 -4.96 5.48 -7.34
C ILE A 33 -4.55 4.04 -6.98
N ILE A 34 -4.89 3.56 -5.78
CA ILE A 34 -4.55 2.21 -5.34
C ILE A 34 -5.24 1.11 -6.16
N ASP A 35 -6.40 1.37 -6.76
CA ASP A 35 -7.15 0.38 -7.53
C ASP A 35 -6.43 0.04 -8.83
N PHE A 36 -5.83 1.04 -9.48
CA PHE A 36 -5.01 0.83 -10.68
C PHE A 36 -3.78 -0.06 -10.42
N ILE A 37 -3.35 -0.17 -9.17
CA ILE A 37 -2.25 -1.05 -8.76
C ILE A 37 -2.80 -2.41 -8.35
N LEU A 38 -3.87 -2.45 -7.57
CA LEU A 38 -4.41 -3.69 -7.02
C LEU A 38 -5.13 -4.53 -8.06
N ASP A 39 -5.94 -3.94 -8.93
CA ASP A 39 -6.78 -4.69 -9.88
C ASP A 39 -5.94 -5.61 -10.77
N PRO A 40 -4.84 -5.16 -11.41
CA PRO A 40 -4.01 -6.04 -12.23
C PRO A 40 -3.32 -7.12 -11.38
N LEU A 41 -2.78 -6.80 -10.21
CA LEU A 41 -2.09 -7.77 -9.36
C LEU A 41 -3.04 -8.88 -8.86
N ILE A 42 -4.29 -8.51 -8.58
CA ILE A 42 -5.33 -9.45 -8.18
C ILE A 42 -5.75 -10.32 -9.37
N SER A 43 -5.91 -9.75 -10.57
CA SER A 43 -6.23 -10.53 -11.78
C SER A 43 -5.16 -11.57 -12.13
N LEU A 44 -3.89 -11.28 -11.78
CA LEU A 44 -2.76 -12.20 -11.94
C LEU A 44 -2.61 -13.16 -10.75
N ASN A 45 -3.55 -13.14 -9.80
CA ASN A 45 -3.58 -14.02 -8.63
C ASN A 45 -2.32 -13.92 -7.74
N LEU A 46 -1.68 -12.74 -7.70
CA LEU A 46 -0.45 -12.53 -6.92
C LEU A 46 -0.73 -12.44 -5.41
N GLU A 47 0.28 -12.78 -4.62
CA GLU A 47 0.32 -12.48 -3.19
C GLU A 47 0.71 -11.02 -3.00
N ILE A 48 -0.09 -10.25 -2.27
CA ILE A 48 0.09 -8.80 -2.17
C ILE A 48 0.38 -8.42 -0.72
N LEU A 49 1.50 -7.71 -0.53
CA LEU A 49 1.83 -7.03 0.72
C LEU A 49 1.81 -5.52 0.49
N ILE A 50 1.06 -4.81 1.33
CA ILE A 50 1.03 -3.34 1.36
C ILE A 50 1.79 -2.86 2.60
N VAL A 51 2.86 -2.10 2.39
CA VAL A 51 3.55 -1.38 3.47
C VAL A 51 2.83 -0.05 3.67
N THR A 52 2.24 0.12 4.83
CA THR A 52 1.49 1.31 5.23
C THR A 52 2.29 2.16 6.22
N GLY A 53 1.91 3.42 6.37
CA GLY A 53 2.60 4.36 7.26
C GLY A 53 1.65 5.50 7.62
N TYR A 54 1.91 6.68 7.07
CA TYR A 54 1.00 7.82 7.15
C TYR A 54 -0.40 7.43 6.63
N TYR A 55 -1.42 7.68 7.46
CA TYR A 55 -2.80 7.27 7.20
C TYR A 55 -3.02 5.79 6.83
N GLY A 56 -2.13 4.88 7.29
CA GLY A 56 -2.22 3.45 6.97
C GLY A 56 -3.57 2.81 7.25
N GLU A 57 -4.24 3.19 8.34
CA GLU A 57 -5.58 2.68 8.68
C GLU A 57 -6.67 3.05 7.66
N LYS A 58 -6.56 4.20 6.99
CA LYS A 58 -7.50 4.57 5.92
C LYS A 58 -7.33 3.65 4.72
N ILE A 59 -6.07 3.38 4.35
CA ILE A 59 -5.72 2.47 3.24
C ILE A 59 -6.22 1.07 3.55
N LYS A 60 -5.88 0.54 4.74
CA LYS A 60 -6.30 -0.80 5.18
C LYS A 60 -7.81 -0.96 5.18
N ARG A 61 -8.55 0.04 5.68
CA ARG A 61 -10.02 0.04 5.69
C ARG A 61 -10.61 0.04 4.29
N TYR A 62 -10.09 0.89 3.40
CA TYR A 62 -10.54 0.94 2.01
C TYR A 62 -10.30 -0.40 1.31
N VAL A 63 -9.09 -0.95 1.41
CA VAL A 63 -8.74 -2.20 0.75
C VAL A 63 -9.58 -3.37 1.27
N LYS A 64 -9.73 -3.51 2.61
CA LYS A 64 -10.56 -4.56 3.20
C LYS A 64 -12.05 -4.45 2.85
N LYS A 65 -12.55 -3.24 2.60
CA LYS A 65 -13.95 -3.01 2.21
C LYS A 65 -14.20 -3.41 0.74
N ASN A 66 -13.26 -3.10 -0.15
CA ASN A 66 -13.47 -3.22 -1.59
C ASN A 66 -12.90 -4.50 -2.22
N TYR A 67 -12.00 -5.20 -1.52
CA TYR A 67 -11.36 -6.42 -2.03
C TYR A 67 -11.61 -7.60 -1.09
N ASN A 68 -12.24 -8.67 -1.61
CA ASN A 68 -12.55 -9.89 -0.87
C ASN A 68 -11.45 -10.97 -0.97
N ARG A 69 -10.18 -10.55 -0.90
CA ARG A 69 -9.01 -11.44 -0.96
C ARG A 69 -8.04 -11.13 0.19
N GLY A 70 -7.28 -12.14 0.61
CA GLY A 70 -6.20 -11.99 1.58
C GLY A 70 -5.08 -11.09 1.07
N ILE A 71 -5.21 -9.77 1.29
CA ILE A 71 -4.13 -8.79 1.13
C ILE A 71 -3.48 -8.56 2.49
N SER A 72 -2.15 -8.70 2.54
CA SER A 72 -1.37 -8.54 3.76
C SER A 72 -0.96 -7.08 3.96
N PHE A 73 -0.80 -6.67 5.21
CA PHE A 73 -0.39 -5.31 5.56
C PHE A 73 0.73 -5.35 6.59
N ILE A 74 1.73 -4.50 6.40
CA ILE A 74 2.73 -4.19 7.42
C ILE A 74 2.78 -2.68 7.62
N ARG A 75 2.97 -2.23 8.85
CA ARG A 75 3.13 -0.80 9.14
C ARG A 75 4.61 -0.47 9.28
N ASN A 76 5.09 0.52 8.52
CA ASN A 76 6.35 1.20 8.74
C ASN A 76 6.12 2.39 9.69
N PRO A 77 6.57 2.33 10.96
CA PRO A 77 6.47 3.48 11.88
C PRO A 77 7.40 4.63 11.48
N GLN A 78 8.49 4.33 10.75
CA GLN A 78 9.48 5.28 10.24
C GLN A 78 9.09 5.76 8.84
N TRP A 79 7.84 6.18 8.66
CA TRP A 79 7.29 6.54 7.36
C TRP A 79 7.76 7.91 6.85
N GLU A 80 8.34 8.72 7.74
CA GLU A 80 8.96 10.02 7.42
C GLU A 80 10.35 9.86 6.80
N GLU A 81 10.95 8.68 6.96
CA GLU A 81 12.25 8.32 6.39
C GLU A 81 12.12 7.92 4.91
N GLU A 82 13.28 7.66 4.29
CA GLU A 82 13.39 7.20 2.91
C GLU A 82 12.61 5.91 2.62
N ASN A 83 12.10 5.81 1.38
CA ASN A 83 11.26 4.69 0.94
C ASN A 83 11.93 3.31 1.12
N GLY A 84 13.26 3.24 1.08
CA GLY A 84 14.03 2.01 1.28
C GLY A 84 13.75 1.34 2.64
N ILE A 85 13.44 2.12 3.69
CA ILE A 85 13.07 1.58 5.00
C ILE A 85 11.77 0.78 4.91
N SER A 86 10.82 1.22 4.09
CA SER A 86 9.57 0.49 3.87
C SER A 86 9.80 -0.89 3.23
N VAL A 87 10.75 -0.99 2.30
CA VAL A 87 11.17 -2.27 1.72
C VAL A 87 11.85 -3.14 2.76
N LEU A 88 12.79 -2.59 3.54
CA LEU A 88 13.47 -3.32 4.61
C LEU A 88 12.48 -3.90 5.64
N LYS A 89 11.42 -3.16 6.02
CA LYS A 89 10.39 -3.70 6.92
C LYS A 89 9.67 -4.91 6.33
N SER A 90 9.54 -4.99 5.01
CA SER A 90 8.89 -6.13 4.33
C SER A 90 9.78 -7.37 4.19
N GLU A 91 11.06 -7.30 4.56
CA GLU A 91 12.06 -8.35 4.34
C GLU A 91 11.58 -9.74 4.79
N LYS A 92 11.05 -9.87 6.02
CA LYS A 92 10.59 -11.16 6.55
C LYS A 92 9.46 -11.78 5.74
N TYR A 93 8.58 -10.95 5.17
CA TYR A 93 7.47 -11.42 4.34
C TYR A 93 7.95 -11.87 2.96
N LEU A 94 8.92 -11.15 2.39
CA LEU A 94 9.49 -11.49 1.10
C LEU A 94 10.35 -12.76 1.17
N LYS A 95 11.15 -12.91 2.23
CA LYS A 95 12.07 -14.05 2.43
C LYS A 95 11.38 -15.39 2.78
N ASN A 96 10.09 -15.40 3.09
CA ASN A 96 9.32 -16.65 3.21
C ASN A 96 9.07 -17.27 1.82
N GLU A 97 10.12 -17.57 1.08
CA GLU A 97 10.08 -18.60 0.07
C GLU A 97 10.41 -19.89 0.81
N ASP A 98 9.40 -20.75 0.97
CA ASP A 98 9.64 -22.14 1.34
C ASP A 98 10.71 -22.69 0.38
N LYS A 99 11.87 -23.02 0.95
CA LYS A 99 12.75 -24.03 0.36
C LYS A 99 12.15 -25.40 0.61
#